data_AF-A0A1H4DH02-F1
#
_entry.id   AF-A0A1H4DH02-F1
#
_cell.length_a   1.000
_cell.length_b   1.000
_cell.length_c   1.000
_cell.angle_alpha   90.00
_cell.angle_beta   90.00
_cell.angle_gamma   90.00
#
_symmetry.space_group_name_H-M   'P 1'
#
loop_
_entity.id
_entity.type
_entity.pdbx_description
1 polymer ?
#
loop_
_entity_poly.entity_id
_entity_poly.type
_entity_poly.pdbx_seq_one_letter_code
_entity_poly.pdbx_strand_id
1 'polypeptide(L)'
;MSGKEIGANCRVGRREARGILLALMLAPLSCAAETAIAAPGANSASAHLSFRIVIPPVFRVLQITPVKEGYQYLVWTNMPSILLNGIEYRFNRVGETTLTIPAPPAGIFIVHGL
;
A
#
# COMPACT_ATOMS: atom_id res chain seq x y z
N MET A 1 10.09 -47.74 99.63
CA MET A 1 10.77 -46.43 99.65
C MET A 1 11.78 -46.38 98.50
N SER A 2 11.65 -45.35 97.66
CA SER A 2 12.69 -44.74 96.80
C SER A 2 13.31 -45.52 95.63
N GLY A 3 12.72 -45.32 94.44
CA GLY A 3 13.34 -44.66 93.28
C GLY A 3 14.42 -45.36 92.44
N LYS A 4 14.19 -45.46 91.10
CA LYS A 4 14.97 -44.78 90.04
C LYS A 4 14.40 -45.10 88.63
N GLU A 5 14.01 -44.07 87.88
CA GLU A 5 13.53 -44.11 86.48
C GLU A 5 14.64 -44.49 85.48
N ILE A 6 14.31 -45.13 84.36
CA ILE A 6 14.85 -44.81 83.01
C ILE A 6 13.84 -45.20 81.91
N GLY A 7 13.44 -44.23 81.07
CA GLY A 7 13.46 -44.39 79.61
C GLY A 7 12.16 -44.73 78.88
N ALA A 8 11.36 -43.70 78.56
CA ALA A 8 10.37 -43.76 77.49
C ALA A 8 10.99 -43.30 76.16
N ASN A 9 10.74 -44.03 75.06
CA ASN A 9 10.60 -43.43 73.73
C ASN A 9 10.09 -44.44 72.69
N CYS A 10 8.87 -44.20 72.19
CA CYS A 10 8.43 -44.67 70.87
C CYS A 10 8.15 -43.42 70.04
N ARG A 11 9.02 -43.12 69.07
CA ARG A 11 8.74 -42.11 68.04
C ARG A 11 8.74 -42.76 66.66
N VAL A 12 7.63 -42.53 65.97
CA VAL A 12 7.29 -42.95 64.62
C VAL A 12 8.39 -42.53 63.62
N GLY A 13 8.86 -43.51 62.85
CA GLY A 13 9.97 -43.37 61.91
C GLY A 13 9.59 -42.62 60.64
N ARG A 14 10.22 -41.46 60.46
CA ARG A 14 10.23 -40.59 59.28
C ARG A 14 10.95 -41.27 58.10
N ARG A 15 10.35 -42.29 57.50
CA ARG A 15 10.66 -42.78 56.14
C ARG A 15 9.72 -42.04 55.16
N GLU A 16 10.08 -41.91 53.88
CA GLU A 16 9.27 -41.28 52.79
C GLU A 16 9.36 -39.74 52.59
N ALA A 17 10.52 -39.09 52.78
CA ALA A 17 10.65 -37.66 52.39
C ALA A 17 12.02 -37.25 51.82
N ARG A 18 12.80 -38.22 51.31
CA ARG A 18 14.14 -37.94 50.74
C ARG A 18 14.32 -38.36 49.28
N GLY A 19 13.37 -39.09 48.69
CA GLY A 19 13.46 -39.56 47.30
C GLY A 19 12.87 -38.62 46.25
N ILE A 20 11.93 -37.76 46.62
CA ILE A 20 11.17 -36.92 45.66
C ILE A 20 11.90 -35.61 45.33
N LEU A 21 12.76 -35.12 46.24
CA LEU A 21 13.46 -33.83 46.05
C LEU A 21 14.61 -33.91 45.02
N LEU A 22 15.17 -35.10 44.77
CA LEU A 22 16.29 -35.29 43.84
C LEU A 22 15.85 -35.60 42.40
N ALA A 23 14.63 -36.12 42.20
CA ALA A 23 14.08 -36.36 40.87
C ALA A 23 13.57 -35.06 40.20
N LEU A 24 13.22 -34.04 40.97
CA LEU A 24 12.78 -32.72 40.46
C LEU A 24 13.93 -31.77 40.10
N MET A 25 15.18 -32.13 40.42
CA MET A 25 16.37 -31.29 40.13
C MET A 25 17.13 -31.72 38.88
N LEU A 26 16.69 -32.77 38.17
CA LEU A 26 17.37 -33.35 37.01
C LEU A 26 16.51 -33.40 35.73
N ALA A 27 15.36 -32.73 35.71
CA ALA A 27 14.70 -32.40 34.45
C ALA A 27 15.17 -31.02 34.01
N PRO A 28 16.14 -30.91 33.08
CA PRO A 28 16.26 -29.70 32.29
C PRO A 28 15.00 -29.68 31.43
N LEU A 29 13.97 -29.01 31.92
CA LEU A 29 12.97 -28.46 31.04
C LEU A 29 13.73 -27.44 30.20
N SER A 30 14.23 -27.93 29.07
CA SER A 30 14.68 -27.17 27.92
C SER A 30 13.47 -26.36 27.44
N CYS A 31 13.09 -25.37 28.22
CA CYS A 31 12.22 -24.29 27.80
C CYS A 31 13.11 -23.30 27.05
N ALA A 32 13.77 -23.80 26.00
CA ALA A 32 14.13 -22.99 24.87
C ALA A 32 12.84 -22.84 24.08
N ALA A 33 11.95 -21.97 24.55
CA ALA A 33 11.07 -21.29 23.62
C ALA A 33 12.00 -20.42 22.79
N GLU A 34 12.51 -21.00 21.70
CA GLU A 34 13.21 -20.34 20.63
C GLU A 34 12.24 -19.35 19.97
N THR A 35 11.89 -18.26 20.64
CA THR A 35 11.75 -17.00 19.91
C THR A 35 13.17 -16.51 19.73
N ALA A 36 13.86 -17.16 18.80
CA ALA A 36 15.06 -16.64 18.19
C ALA A 36 14.83 -15.15 17.96
N ILE A 37 15.66 -14.33 18.60
CA ILE A 37 15.94 -12.99 18.12
C ILE A 37 16.06 -13.13 16.61
N ALA A 38 15.16 -12.45 15.89
CA ALA A 38 15.21 -12.20 14.46
C ALA A 38 16.27 -13.04 13.75
N ALA A 39 15.89 -14.20 13.20
CA ALA A 39 16.72 -14.83 12.18
C ALA A 39 17.13 -13.72 11.20
N PRO A 40 18.38 -13.62 10.72
CA PRO A 40 18.74 -12.69 9.66
C PRO A 40 17.80 -12.95 8.46
N GLY A 41 16.74 -12.15 8.34
CA GLY A 41 15.62 -12.38 7.39
C GLY A 41 14.20 -12.42 7.98
N ALA A 42 13.98 -12.51 9.30
CA ALA A 42 12.64 -12.62 9.91
C ALA A 42 11.84 -11.30 9.98
N ASN A 43 12.42 -10.18 9.54
CA ASN A 43 11.83 -8.83 9.70
C ASN A 43 11.42 -8.17 8.37
N SER A 44 11.25 -8.94 7.29
CA SER A 44 10.85 -8.35 6.00
C SER A 44 9.75 -9.16 5.34
N ALA A 45 8.51 -8.70 5.55
CA ALA A 45 7.39 -9.01 4.68
C ALA A 45 7.20 -7.80 3.75
N SER A 46 7.53 -7.96 2.47
CA SER A 46 7.24 -6.94 1.46
C SER A 46 5.86 -7.18 0.87
N ALA A 47 4.95 -6.23 1.04
CA ALA A 47 3.68 -6.21 0.33
C ALA A 47 3.83 -5.34 -0.92
N HIS A 48 3.51 -5.89 -2.08
CA HIS A 48 3.48 -5.13 -3.33
C HIS A 48 2.04 -4.71 -3.61
N LEU A 49 1.85 -3.41 -3.82
CA LEU A 49 0.56 -2.85 -4.18
C LEU A 49 0.73 -2.07 -5.49
N SER A 50 -0.16 -2.33 -6.44
CA SER A 50 -0.20 -1.64 -7.73
C SER A 50 -1.56 -0.99 -7.95
N PHE A 51 -1.56 0.29 -8.31
CA PHE A 51 -2.75 0.99 -8.77
C PHE A 51 -2.61 1.37 -10.24
N ARG A 52 -3.72 1.35 -10.98
CA ARG A 52 -3.81 1.85 -12.35
C ARG A 52 -4.86 2.95 -12.39
N ILE A 53 -4.46 4.13 -12.86
CA ILE A 53 -5.36 5.26 -13.09
C ILE A 53 -5.52 5.39 -14.60
N VAL A 54 -6.78 5.40 -15.06
CA VAL A 54 -7.12 5.61 -16.47
C VAL A 54 -7.78 6.98 -16.58
N ILE A 55 -7.12 7.89 -17.30
CA ILE A 55 -7.65 9.23 -17.57
C ILE A 55 -8.14 9.22 -19.03
N PRO A 56 -9.45 9.38 -19.28
CA PRO A 56 -9.98 9.40 -20.62
C PRO A 56 -9.54 10.67 -21.36
N PRO A 57 -9.41 10.63 -22.70
CA PRO A 57 -9.15 11.82 -23.51
C PRO A 57 -10.32 12.81 -23.39
N VAL A 58 -9.99 14.08 -23.23
CA VAL A 58 -10.96 15.17 -23.11
C VAL A 58 -10.48 16.31 -23.99
N PHE A 59 -11.40 16.82 -24.82
CA PHE A 59 -11.21 18.00 -25.64
C PHE A 59 -12.48 18.86 -25.56
N ARG A 60 -12.36 20.12 -25.17
CA ARG A 60 -13.48 21.06 -25.02
C ARG A 60 -13.17 22.37 -25.71
N VAL A 61 -14.14 22.91 -26.43
CA VAL A 61 -14.09 24.28 -26.94
C VAL A 61 -14.67 25.20 -25.87
N LEU A 62 -13.90 26.21 -25.47
CA LEU A 62 -14.28 27.21 -24.47
C LEU A 62 -14.78 28.50 -25.12
N GLN A 63 -14.12 28.94 -26.19
CA GLN A 63 -14.47 30.14 -26.94
C GLN A 63 -14.06 30.00 -28.40
N ILE A 64 -14.80 30.67 -29.29
CA ILE A 64 -14.51 30.78 -30.71
C ILE A 64 -14.36 32.26 -31.07
N THR A 65 -13.25 32.60 -31.71
CA THR A 65 -12.96 33.95 -32.19
C THR A 65 -12.69 33.89 -33.70
N PRO A 66 -13.54 34.49 -34.55
CA PRO A 66 -13.27 34.61 -35.98
C PRO A 66 -12.02 35.47 -36.24
N VAL A 67 -11.18 35.03 -37.17
CA VAL A 67 -9.97 35.76 -37.61
C VAL A 67 -9.92 35.81 -39.15
N LYS A 68 -9.06 36.66 -39.73
CA LYS A 68 -9.01 36.87 -41.19
C LYS A 68 -8.88 35.58 -42.02
N GLU A 69 -8.16 34.59 -41.51
CA GLU A 69 -7.83 33.35 -42.22
C GLU A 69 -8.60 32.12 -41.70
N GLY A 70 -9.61 32.30 -40.84
CA GLY A 70 -10.37 31.20 -40.27
C GLY A 70 -10.87 31.47 -38.87
N TYR A 71 -10.64 30.53 -37.97
CA TYR A 71 -11.15 30.57 -36.61
C TYR A 71 -10.06 30.25 -35.61
N GLN A 72 -10.04 31.02 -34.54
CA GLN A 72 -9.23 30.76 -33.38
C GLN A 72 -10.13 30.21 -32.26
N TYR A 73 -9.86 28.99 -31.82
CA TYR A 73 -10.57 28.32 -30.75
C TYR A 73 -9.72 28.37 -29.48
N LEU A 74 -10.30 28.87 -28.40
CA LEU A 74 -9.77 28.62 -27.06
C LEU A 74 -10.29 27.25 -26.63
N VAL A 75 -9.40 26.33 -26.31
CA VAL A 75 -9.75 24.94 -26.01
C VAL A 75 -9.12 24.50 -24.70
N TRP A 76 -9.76 23.56 -24.02
CA TRP A 76 -9.16 22.79 -22.94
C TRP A 76 -8.96 21.35 -23.39
N THR A 77 -7.75 20.82 -23.24
CA THR A 77 -7.42 19.45 -23.61
C THR A 77 -6.49 18.79 -22.60
N ASN A 78 -6.69 17.52 -22.27
CA ASN A 78 -5.69 16.75 -21.53
C ASN A 78 -4.75 15.93 -22.43
N MET A 79 -4.88 16.10 -23.75
CA MET A 79 -4.08 15.42 -24.75
C MET A 79 -3.01 16.35 -25.34
N PRO A 80 -1.82 15.84 -25.69
CA PRO A 80 -0.74 16.64 -26.31
C PRO A 80 -1.01 16.96 -27.78
N SER A 81 -1.91 16.23 -28.44
CA SER A 81 -2.35 16.51 -29.80
C SER A 81 -3.76 15.98 -30.06
N ILE A 82 -4.37 16.46 -31.14
CA ILE A 82 -5.63 15.95 -31.68
C ILE A 82 -5.55 15.82 -33.19
N LEU A 83 -6.42 15.00 -33.77
CA LEU A 83 -6.65 14.93 -35.21
C LEU A 83 -7.96 15.63 -35.55
N LEU A 84 -7.88 16.64 -36.43
CA LEU A 84 -9.04 17.30 -37.01
C LEU A 84 -8.90 17.26 -38.53
N ASN A 85 -9.89 16.71 -39.22
CA ASN A 85 -9.87 16.55 -40.68
C ASN A 85 -8.58 15.88 -41.21
N GLY A 86 -8.01 14.93 -40.47
CA GLY A 86 -6.78 14.25 -40.84
C GLY A 86 -5.49 15.04 -40.60
N ILE A 87 -5.58 16.28 -40.09
CA ILE A 87 -4.44 17.10 -39.71
C ILE A 87 -4.20 16.94 -38.21
N GLU A 88 -2.95 16.63 -37.83
CA GLU A 88 -2.55 16.59 -36.43
C GLU A 88 -2.23 18.01 -35.94
N TYR A 89 -2.95 18.44 -34.91
CA TYR A 89 -2.67 19.67 -34.19
C TYR A 89 -1.99 19.33 -32.88
N ARG A 90 -0.72 19.74 -32.75
CA ARG A 90 0.09 19.53 -31.55
C ARG A 90 0.05 20.76 -30.65
N PHE A 91 -0.08 20.53 -29.36
CA PHE A 91 -0.13 21.58 -28.35
C PHE A 91 1.19 21.64 -27.58
N ASN A 92 1.65 22.85 -27.29
CA ASN A 92 2.86 23.06 -26.47
C ASN A 92 2.65 22.62 -25.00
N ARG A 93 1.40 22.61 -24.54
CA ARG A 93 1.00 22.18 -23.19
C ARG A 93 -0.40 21.59 -23.21
N VAL A 94 -0.67 20.69 -22.26
CA VAL A 94 -2.03 20.28 -21.91
C VAL A 94 -2.71 21.37 -21.05
N GLY A 95 -4.03 21.40 -21.06
CA GLY A 95 -4.89 22.38 -20.41
C GLY A 95 -5.47 23.37 -21.40
N GLU A 96 -5.58 24.63 -20.98
CA GLU A 96 -6.09 25.72 -21.81
C GLU A 96 -5.04 26.18 -22.83
N THR A 97 -5.42 26.16 -24.10
CA THR A 97 -4.56 26.52 -25.23
C THR A 97 -5.37 27.03 -26.42
N THR A 98 -4.68 27.63 -27.38
CA THR A 98 -5.30 28.24 -28.57
C THR A 98 -5.04 27.37 -29.79
N LEU A 99 -6.11 27.06 -30.53
CA LEU A 99 -6.10 26.27 -31.75
C LEU A 99 -6.58 27.13 -32.92
N THR A 100 -5.73 27.36 -33.90
CA THR A 100 -6.11 28.07 -35.13
C THR A 100 -6.47 27.05 -36.20
N ILE A 101 -7.70 27.12 -36.71
CA ILE A 101 -8.18 26.30 -37.82
C ILE A 101 -8.42 27.21 -39.03
N PRO A 102 -7.81 26.93 -40.19
CA PRO A 102 -8.06 27.68 -41.40
C PRO A 102 -9.54 27.66 -41.78
N ALA A 103 -10.00 28.72 -42.45
CA ALA A 103 -11.33 28.75 -43.03
C ALA A 103 -11.50 27.54 -43.97
N PRO A 104 -12.64 26.85 -43.91
CA PRO A 104 -12.92 25.80 -44.87
C PRO A 104 -12.99 26.39 -46.29
N PRO A 105 -12.64 25.62 -47.34
CA PRO A 105 -12.82 26.05 -48.72
C PRO A 105 -14.24 26.56 -48.99
N ALA A 106 -14.38 27.49 -49.94
CA ALA A 106 -15.66 28.07 -50.30
C ALA A 106 -16.72 26.98 -50.58
N GLY A 107 -17.89 27.10 -49.94
CA GLY A 107 -18.99 26.14 -50.06
C GLY A 107 -19.06 25.07 -48.95
N ILE A 108 -18.13 25.04 -48.00
CA ILE A 108 -18.16 24.16 -46.82
C ILE A 108 -18.44 24.99 -45.56
N PHE A 109 -19.44 24.57 -44.77
CA PHE A 109 -19.81 25.22 -43.52
C PHE A 109 -19.37 24.39 -42.33
N ILE A 110 -18.75 25.03 -41.34
CA ILE A 110 -18.47 24.40 -40.04
C ILE A 110 -19.70 24.64 -39.15
N VAL A 111 -20.39 23.57 -38.77
CA VAL A 111 -21.45 23.64 -37.76
C VAL A 111 -20.80 23.55 -36.39
N HIS A 112 -20.84 24.65 -35.63
CA HIS A 112 -20.48 24.63 -34.21
C HIS A 112 -21.68 24.05 -33.45
N GLY A 113 -21.51 22.87 -32.84
CA GLY A 113 -22.55 22.28 -32.00
C GLY A 113 -22.90 23.22 -30.84
N LEU A 114 -24.20 23.36 -30.57
CA LEU A 114 -24.76 24.13 -29.45
C LEU A 114 -24.39 23.53 -28.09
#